data_AF-A0A1Z5KGI0-F1
#
_entry.id   AF-A0A1Z5KGI0-F1
#
_cell.length_a   1.000
_cell.length_b   1.000
_cell.length_c   1.000
_cell.angle_alpha   90.00
_cell.angle_beta   90.00
_cell.angle_gamma   90.00
#
_symmetry.space_group_name_H-M   'P 1'
#
loop_
_entity.id
_entity.type
_entity.pdbx_description
1 polymer ?
#
loop_
_entity_poly.entity_id
_entity_poly.type
_entity_poly.pdbx_seq_one_letter_code
_entity_poly.pdbx_strand_id
1 'polypeptide(L)'
;MSNKEENTKAKSDRKRGRLSRKEQKARKKQREESEKQSSDTASNEALNNNFIQRTIPSEEELETTYVPTPIPSFQDMSAKHTKSLGKWFPKAVVLKSSVHYTNAEILKLAKETPPEQLPTASILLFYQYVTEPLWPQSKVDLLMAFLVQIAEHRPNLGGRIRVAREGLNVTLSAIDDQHSTAVETLRHFCRDLKRFDSKVFSQTDFKFIDHVQADRHFKDLKLFPVQELVFYGFPKSKEDQDPAPLEKTGVHLPPADFHKMLEQDSSSTVVIDVRNHYEAALGRFDGQQAEAPTAGAEYIDPKMRKSTDFAKWLNKKETQEKLQDKNVMLFCTGGVRCERASAYLRNTVTNVKGVFQLQGGVEKYLQEFPTGGYFRGKNFVFDKREACGAGDRDGDGGVLGHSNSSTTETKCCLCEKPWDRYLGKKKCSMCGVPVLMCDKCMSSKSKKDDNLLLRCPLCVEEGVTVRAEDVEWTNNGMDSILPDATSNKAAPSVLKWGGGHAAIKKDKRRFQKVQCRFGAECARKDCFFMHPKERIKL
;
A
#
# COMPACT_ATOMS: atom_id res chain seq x y z
N MET A 1 42.61 -61.42 -51.48
CA MET A 1 43.60 -60.32 -51.36
C MET A 1 43.68 -59.62 -52.71
N SER A 2 43.47 -58.29 -52.73
CA SER A 2 43.96 -57.26 -53.69
C SER A 2 43.95 -57.56 -55.20
N ASN A 3 43.58 -56.67 -56.13
CA ASN A 3 42.98 -55.34 -56.14
C ASN A 3 42.84 -54.97 -57.64
N LYS A 4 41.86 -54.10 -57.95
CA LYS A 4 41.76 -53.18 -59.10
C LYS A 4 41.24 -53.69 -60.47
N GLU A 5 40.58 -52.72 -61.11
CA GLU A 5 39.88 -52.69 -62.42
C GLU A 5 38.44 -53.23 -62.35
N GLU A 6 37.37 -52.53 -62.75
CA GLU A 6 37.23 -51.38 -63.64
C GLU A 6 35.92 -50.60 -63.36
N ASN A 7 35.87 -49.39 -63.88
CA ASN A 7 34.94 -48.31 -63.61
C ASN A 7 33.90 -48.22 -64.75
N THR A 8 32.59 -48.09 -64.48
CA THR A 8 31.70 -47.16 -65.21
C THR A 8 30.28 -47.02 -64.63
N LYS A 9 29.92 -45.75 -64.39
CA LYS A 9 28.59 -45.08 -64.49
C LYS A 9 27.42 -45.50 -63.58
N ALA A 10 27.12 -44.62 -62.62
CA ALA A 10 25.80 -43.98 -62.49
C ALA A 10 25.91 -42.64 -61.74
N LYS A 11 25.64 -41.52 -62.44
CA LYS A 11 25.44 -40.18 -61.87
C LYS A 11 24.05 -40.12 -61.24
N SER A 12 23.92 -39.67 -59.98
CA SER A 12 22.70 -38.98 -59.53
C SER A 12 23.03 -37.90 -58.50
N ASP A 13 22.43 -36.72 -58.73
CA ASP A 13 22.66 -35.46 -58.05
C ASP A 13 22.17 -35.45 -56.59
N ARG A 14 23.05 -35.10 -55.64
CA ARG A 14 22.67 -34.64 -54.30
C ARG A 14 22.51 -33.12 -54.28
N LYS A 15 21.30 -32.62 -54.56
CA LYS A 15 20.90 -31.25 -54.18
C LYS A 15 20.55 -31.23 -52.69
N ARG A 16 21.42 -30.63 -51.86
CA ARG A 16 21.06 -30.21 -50.49
C ARG A 16 20.05 -29.07 -50.56
N GLY A 17 18.78 -29.37 -50.31
CA GLY A 17 17.72 -28.36 -50.18
C GLY A 17 17.94 -27.50 -48.93
N ARG A 18 18.05 -26.18 -49.12
CA ARG A 18 18.11 -25.20 -48.04
C ARG A 18 16.70 -25.05 -47.46
N LEU A 19 16.49 -25.48 -46.21
CA LEU A 19 15.21 -25.40 -45.51
C LEU A 19 14.68 -23.96 -45.52
N SER A 20 13.37 -23.80 -45.73
CA SER A 20 12.73 -22.49 -45.74
C SER A 20 12.74 -21.86 -44.35
N ARG A 21 12.72 -20.52 -44.28
CA ARG A 21 12.62 -19.76 -43.01
C ARG A 21 11.42 -20.16 -42.14
N LYS A 22 10.37 -20.73 -42.75
CA LYS A 22 9.15 -21.16 -42.07
C LYS A 22 9.35 -22.49 -41.34
N GLU A 23 10.07 -23.42 -41.94
CA GLU A 23 10.42 -24.73 -41.34
C GLU A 23 11.44 -24.60 -40.20
N GLN A 24 12.39 -23.67 -40.34
CA GLN A 24 13.35 -23.37 -39.27
C GLN A 24 12.67 -22.78 -38.02
N LYS A 25 11.65 -21.93 -38.19
CA LYS A 25 10.87 -21.37 -37.08
C LYS A 25 9.97 -22.42 -36.41
N ALA A 26 9.39 -23.35 -37.17
CA ALA A 26 8.56 -24.43 -36.63
C ALA A 26 9.39 -25.38 -35.74
N ARG A 27 10.59 -25.76 -36.19
CA ARG A 27 11.50 -26.61 -35.40
C ARG A 27 12.05 -25.92 -34.15
N LYS A 28 12.31 -24.61 -34.21
CA LYS A 28 12.72 -23.84 -33.03
C LYS A 28 11.61 -23.79 -31.97
N LYS A 29 10.35 -23.60 -32.41
CA LYS A 29 9.18 -23.56 -31.53
C LYS A 29 8.89 -24.91 -30.86
N GLN A 30 9.02 -26.02 -31.59
CA GLN A 30 8.87 -27.36 -31.01
C GLN A 30 9.96 -27.68 -29.98
N ARG A 31 11.19 -27.21 -30.20
CA ARG A 31 12.31 -27.39 -29.25
C ARG A 31 12.12 -26.57 -27.97
N GLU A 32 11.63 -25.33 -28.10
CA GLU A 32 11.27 -24.46 -26.98
C GLU A 32 10.05 -24.99 -26.20
N GLU A 33 9.09 -25.65 -26.85
CA GLU A 33 7.93 -26.29 -26.20
C GLU A 33 8.32 -27.59 -25.47
N SER A 34 9.25 -28.39 -26.01
CA SER A 34 9.76 -29.60 -25.34
C SER A 34 10.66 -29.30 -24.14
N GLU A 35 11.46 -28.23 -24.19
CA GLU A 35 12.31 -27.81 -23.05
C GLU A 35 11.46 -27.21 -21.90
N LYS A 36 10.30 -26.62 -22.22
CA LYS A 36 9.35 -26.13 -21.22
C LYS A 36 8.57 -27.26 -20.52
N GLN A 37 8.18 -28.29 -21.27
CA GLN A 37 7.49 -29.45 -20.69
C GLN A 37 8.38 -30.28 -19.76
N SER A 38 9.69 -30.36 -20.01
CA SER A 38 10.62 -31.07 -19.11
C SER A 38 10.97 -30.27 -17.85
N SER A 39 10.91 -28.93 -17.86
CA SER A 39 11.13 -28.09 -16.67
C SER A 39 9.92 -28.00 -15.75
N ASP A 40 8.71 -28.15 -16.30
CA ASP A 40 7.45 -28.03 -15.55
C ASP A 40 7.06 -29.33 -14.81
N THR A 41 7.57 -30.49 -15.23
CA THR A 41 7.35 -31.78 -14.53
C THR A 41 8.37 -32.05 -13.42
N ALA A 42 9.62 -31.60 -13.56
CA ALA A 42 10.66 -31.79 -12.55
C ALA A 42 10.54 -30.83 -11.34
N SER A 43 9.75 -29.75 -11.46
CA SER A 43 9.53 -28.77 -10.40
C SER A 43 8.30 -29.02 -9.52
N ASN A 44 7.43 -29.96 -9.91
CA ASN A 44 6.19 -30.27 -9.18
C ASN A 44 6.31 -31.46 -8.21
N GLU A 45 7.36 -32.28 -8.28
CA GLU A 45 7.54 -33.45 -7.40
C GLU A 45 8.37 -33.16 -6.13
N ALA A 46 8.98 -31.98 -6.01
CA ALA A 46 9.82 -31.62 -4.85
C ALA A 46 9.11 -30.80 -3.75
N LEU A 47 7.81 -30.49 -3.90
CA LEU A 47 7.06 -29.67 -2.95
C LEU A 47 6.22 -30.47 -1.93
N ASN A 48 6.45 -31.77 -1.81
CA ASN A 48 5.66 -32.62 -0.94
C ASN A 48 6.56 -33.40 0.03
N ASN A 49 7.02 -32.71 1.09
CA ASN A 49 7.29 -33.24 2.43
C ASN A 49 8.15 -32.25 3.23
N ASN A 50 7.49 -31.37 4.00
CA ASN A 50 7.90 -30.91 5.33
C ASN A 50 6.85 -29.93 5.84
N PHE A 51 5.81 -30.47 6.48
CA PHE A 51 4.82 -29.68 7.19
C PHE A 51 5.45 -29.13 8.48
N ILE A 52 6.02 -27.94 8.38
CA ILE A 52 6.44 -27.14 9.54
C ILE A 52 5.14 -26.68 10.23
N GLN A 53 4.97 -27.04 11.51
CA GLN A 53 3.98 -26.38 12.36
C GLN A 53 4.15 -24.86 12.20
N ARG A 54 3.06 -24.12 11.95
CA ARG A 54 3.05 -22.66 11.75
C ARG A 54 3.40 -21.91 13.04
N THR A 55 4.58 -22.17 13.58
CA THR A 55 5.17 -21.54 14.75
C THR A 55 6.19 -20.52 14.26
N ILE A 56 6.21 -19.36 14.90
CA ILE A 56 7.24 -18.36 14.66
C ILE A 56 8.58 -18.99 15.07
N PRO A 57 9.60 -19.02 14.19
CA PRO A 57 10.90 -19.58 14.54
C PRO A 57 11.48 -18.85 15.76
N SER A 58 12.12 -19.61 16.64
CA SER A 58 12.89 -19.08 17.77
C SER A 58 14.05 -18.18 17.29
N GLU A 59 14.55 -17.32 18.18
CA GLU A 59 15.66 -16.42 17.83
C GLU A 59 16.92 -17.18 17.41
N GLU A 60 17.16 -18.37 18.00
CA GLU A 60 18.26 -19.28 17.65
C GLU A 60 18.08 -19.84 16.24
N GLU A 61 16.90 -20.35 15.90
CA GLU A 61 16.59 -20.82 14.53
C GLU A 61 16.77 -19.70 13.51
N LEU A 62 16.22 -18.50 13.81
CA LEU A 62 16.40 -17.33 12.97
C LEU A 62 17.88 -16.96 12.79
N GLU A 63 18.74 -17.19 13.78
CA GLU A 63 20.18 -16.92 13.69
C GLU A 63 20.90 -17.94 12.82
N THR A 64 20.53 -19.22 12.90
CA THR A 64 21.13 -20.26 12.04
C THR A 64 20.85 -20.03 10.55
N THR A 65 19.70 -19.45 10.20
CA THR A 65 19.32 -19.19 8.80
C THR A 65 19.71 -17.78 8.33
N TYR A 66 20.26 -16.94 9.20
CA TYR A 66 20.56 -15.56 8.87
C TYR A 66 21.85 -15.41 8.08
N VAL A 67 21.71 -15.01 6.82
CA VAL A 67 22.84 -14.56 6.00
C VAL A 67 22.83 -13.03 5.95
N PRO A 68 23.84 -12.33 6.53
CA PRO A 68 23.88 -10.88 6.55
C PRO A 68 24.11 -10.31 5.14
N THR A 69 23.34 -9.28 4.78
CA THR A 69 23.60 -8.54 3.53
C THR A 69 24.86 -7.68 3.73
N PRO A 70 25.84 -7.68 2.82
CA PRO A 70 26.97 -6.77 2.89
C PRO A 70 26.49 -5.30 2.88
N ILE A 71 27.03 -4.46 3.76
CA ILE A 71 26.76 -3.02 3.69
C ILE A 71 27.67 -2.44 2.60
N PRO A 72 27.12 -1.77 1.57
CA PRO A 72 27.93 -1.22 0.48
C PRO A 72 28.94 -0.20 0.98
N SER A 73 30.07 -0.05 0.28
CA SER A 73 30.92 1.12 0.46
C SER A 73 30.38 2.30 -0.36
N PHE A 74 30.79 3.53 -0.01
CA PHE A 74 30.46 4.72 -0.81
C PHE A 74 30.96 4.64 -2.26
N GLN A 75 31.98 3.82 -2.53
CA GLN A 75 32.56 3.65 -3.86
C GLN A 75 31.75 2.69 -4.75
N ASP A 76 30.90 1.84 -4.16
CA ASP A 76 30.13 0.80 -4.87
C ASP A 76 28.77 1.28 -5.38
N MET A 77 28.44 2.55 -5.18
CA MET A 77 27.14 3.14 -5.51
C MET A 77 26.92 3.29 -7.03
N SER A 78 26.56 2.20 -7.72
CA SER A 78 26.13 2.25 -9.12
C SER A 78 24.60 2.33 -9.25
N ALA A 79 24.11 3.24 -10.10
CA ALA A 79 22.69 3.60 -10.26
C ALA A 79 21.82 2.55 -11.00
N LYS A 80 22.02 1.26 -10.75
CA LYS A 80 21.48 0.16 -11.58
C LYS A 80 19.95 -0.01 -11.54
N HIS A 81 19.23 0.60 -10.59
CA HIS A 81 17.79 0.32 -10.38
C HIS A 81 16.86 1.54 -10.33
N THR A 82 17.33 2.72 -10.73
CA THR A 82 16.48 3.93 -10.71
C THR A 82 15.46 3.91 -11.85
N LYS A 83 14.19 4.13 -11.51
CA LYS A 83 13.10 4.24 -12.48
C LYS A 83 12.16 5.36 -12.08
N SER A 84 12.04 6.36 -12.93
CA SER A 84 11.04 7.42 -12.73
C SER A 84 9.63 6.83 -12.67
N LEU A 85 8.96 7.03 -11.54
CA LEU A 85 7.53 6.75 -11.36
C LEU A 85 6.67 8.01 -11.56
N GLY A 86 7.15 8.94 -12.38
CA GLY A 86 6.51 10.22 -12.66
C GLY A 86 7.21 11.40 -11.97
N LYS A 87 6.62 12.60 -12.12
CA LYS A 87 7.19 13.88 -11.61
C LYS A 87 7.48 13.85 -10.09
N TRP A 88 6.71 13.07 -9.33
CA TRP A 88 6.75 13.02 -7.86
C TRP A 88 7.80 12.09 -7.29
N PHE A 89 8.13 11.02 -8.02
CA PHE A 89 9.17 10.07 -7.61
C PHE A 89 10.11 9.79 -8.78
N PRO A 90 10.84 10.83 -9.24
CA PRO A 90 11.72 10.70 -10.39
C PRO A 90 12.89 9.75 -10.11
N LYS A 91 13.25 9.59 -8.83
CA LYS A 91 14.34 8.76 -8.34
C LYS A 91 13.86 7.51 -7.58
N ALA A 92 12.60 7.09 -7.75
CA ALA A 92 12.14 5.85 -7.13
C ALA A 92 12.90 4.64 -7.68
N VAL A 93 13.03 3.63 -6.82
CA VAL A 93 13.54 2.30 -7.21
C VAL A 93 12.37 1.32 -7.18
N VAL A 94 12.27 0.47 -8.20
CA VAL A 94 11.24 -0.57 -8.28
C VAL A 94 11.90 -1.90 -8.56
N LEU A 95 11.77 -2.82 -7.61
CA LEU A 95 12.32 -4.16 -7.65
C LEU A 95 11.17 -5.15 -7.77
N LYS A 96 11.37 -6.17 -8.60
CA LYS A 96 10.38 -7.23 -8.82
C LYS A 96 10.57 -8.30 -7.77
N SER A 97 9.49 -8.63 -7.07
CA SER A 97 9.51 -9.79 -6.18
C SER A 97 9.51 -11.06 -7.04
N SER A 98 10.46 -11.97 -6.80
CA SER A 98 10.35 -13.35 -7.26
C SER A 98 9.30 -14.04 -6.41
N VAL A 99 8.54 -14.95 -7.00
CA VAL A 99 7.33 -15.59 -6.45
C VAL A 99 6.06 -14.77 -6.72
N HIS A 100 5.20 -15.36 -7.56
CA HIS A 100 3.95 -14.77 -7.99
C HIS A 100 2.87 -15.84 -8.03
N TYR A 101 2.35 -16.22 -6.87
CA TYR A 101 0.99 -16.74 -6.86
C TYR A 101 0.09 -15.61 -7.36
N THR A 102 -0.38 -15.75 -8.59
CA THR A 102 -1.43 -14.90 -9.14
C THR A 102 -2.70 -15.12 -8.32
N ASN A 103 -3.54 -14.09 -8.25
CA ASN A 103 -4.84 -14.21 -7.62
C ASN A 103 -5.65 -15.42 -8.17
N ALA A 104 -5.43 -15.80 -9.43
CA ALA A 104 -6.07 -16.96 -10.04
C ALA A 104 -5.53 -18.30 -9.49
N GLU A 105 -4.21 -18.41 -9.30
CA GLU A 105 -3.59 -19.60 -8.69
C GLU A 105 -4.00 -19.75 -7.22
N ILE A 106 -4.02 -18.66 -6.45
CA ILE A 106 -4.47 -18.68 -5.06
C ILE A 106 -5.93 -19.14 -4.98
N LEU A 107 -6.81 -18.62 -5.85
CA LEU A 107 -8.21 -19.05 -5.92
C LEU A 107 -8.38 -20.49 -6.39
N LYS A 108 -7.43 -21.04 -7.15
CA LYS A 108 -7.44 -22.44 -7.56
C LYS A 108 -7.05 -23.32 -6.38
N LEU A 109 -5.94 -23.02 -5.72
CA LEU A 109 -5.46 -23.73 -4.53
C LEU A 109 -6.52 -23.73 -3.42
N ALA A 110 -7.17 -22.59 -3.16
CA ALA A 110 -8.21 -22.50 -2.14
C ALA A 110 -9.47 -23.36 -2.41
N LYS A 111 -9.65 -23.88 -3.63
CA LYS A 111 -10.72 -24.85 -3.92
C LYS A 111 -10.27 -26.29 -3.74
N GLU A 112 -8.98 -26.55 -3.86
CA GLU A 112 -8.38 -27.87 -3.95
C GLU A 112 -7.73 -28.29 -2.62
N THR A 113 -7.49 -27.35 -1.71
CA THR A 113 -6.66 -27.54 -0.53
C THR A 113 -7.27 -26.86 0.70
N PRO A 114 -7.20 -27.46 1.91
CA PRO A 114 -7.64 -26.81 3.15
C PRO A 114 -6.94 -25.46 3.42
N PRO A 115 -7.60 -24.49 4.08
CA PRO A 115 -7.02 -23.17 4.39
C PRO A 115 -5.68 -23.22 5.14
N GLU A 116 -5.46 -24.27 5.94
CA GLU A 116 -4.25 -24.51 6.73
C GLU A 116 -3.04 -24.91 5.88
N GLN A 117 -3.26 -25.21 4.60
CA GLN A 117 -2.23 -25.61 3.66
C GLN A 117 -2.03 -24.56 2.55
N LEU A 118 -2.78 -23.46 2.59
CA LEU A 118 -2.59 -22.37 1.64
C LEU A 118 -1.26 -21.64 1.92
N PRO A 119 -0.56 -21.17 0.86
CA PRO A 119 0.64 -20.38 1.01
C PRO A 119 0.37 -19.15 1.89
N THR A 120 1.31 -18.84 2.78
CA THR A 120 1.20 -17.71 3.69
C THR A 120 2.15 -16.59 3.32
N ALA A 121 1.84 -15.40 3.80
CA ALA A 121 2.69 -14.24 3.75
C ALA A 121 2.81 -13.65 5.16
N SER A 122 3.80 -12.78 5.33
CA SER A 122 3.94 -11.94 6.50
C SER A 122 3.97 -10.48 6.07
N ILE A 123 3.52 -9.57 6.94
CA ILE A 123 3.56 -8.13 6.74
C ILE A 123 4.40 -7.50 7.86
N LEU A 124 5.23 -6.53 7.51
CA LEU A 124 6.01 -5.72 8.43
C LEU A 124 5.66 -4.24 8.25
N LEU A 125 5.23 -3.61 9.35
CA LEU A 125 4.94 -2.19 9.42
C LEU A 125 5.82 -1.54 10.48
N PHE A 126 6.53 -0.47 10.13
CA PHE A 126 7.17 0.40 11.11
C PHE A 126 7.49 1.76 10.50
N TYR A 127 7.78 2.72 11.38
CA TYR A 127 8.48 3.93 11.01
C TYR A 127 9.57 4.16 12.06
N GLN A 128 10.62 4.87 11.66
CA GLN A 128 11.69 5.27 12.55
C GLN A 128 12.10 6.67 12.15
N TYR A 129 11.76 7.64 12.99
CA TYR A 129 12.30 8.98 12.86
C TYR A 129 13.71 9.03 13.48
N VAL A 130 14.53 9.95 12.99
CA VAL A 130 15.78 10.33 13.66
C VAL A 130 15.64 11.75 14.18
N THR A 131 15.94 11.95 15.46
CA THR A 131 16.00 13.27 16.09
C THR A 131 17.25 14.00 15.64
N GLU A 132 17.27 15.33 15.77
CA GLU A 132 18.39 16.13 15.29
C GLU A 132 19.74 15.68 15.90
N PRO A 133 20.84 15.62 15.10
CA PRO A 133 20.90 16.03 13.70
C PRO A 133 20.25 15.05 12.71
N LEU A 134 19.47 15.56 11.74
CA LEU A 134 18.94 14.74 10.63
C LEU A 134 20.07 14.05 9.87
N TRP A 135 19.77 12.91 9.23
CA TRP A 135 20.77 12.22 8.43
C TRP A 135 21.32 13.10 7.30
N PRO A 136 22.64 13.10 7.06
CA PRO A 136 23.20 13.73 5.87
C PRO A 136 22.74 12.98 4.62
N GLN A 137 22.69 13.68 3.48
CA GLN A 137 22.26 13.09 2.22
C GLN A 137 23.10 11.85 1.84
N SER A 138 24.40 11.86 2.13
CA SER A 138 25.30 10.72 1.90
C SER A 138 24.85 9.45 2.63
N LYS A 139 24.38 9.56 3.88
CA LYS A 139 23.87 8.42 4.65
C LYS A 139 22.54 7.90 4.09
N VAL A 140 21.66 8.80 3.63
CA VAL A 140 20.41 8.44 2.95
C VAL A 140 20.70 7.69 1.65
N ASP A 141 21.66 8.17 0.87
CA ASP A 141 22.08 7.54 -0.38
C ASP A 141 22.67 6.14 -0.12
N LEU A 142 23.51 6.01 0.92
CA LEU A 142 24.07 4.72 1.34
C LEU A 142 22.99 3.73 1.79
N LEU A 143 22.02 4.20 2.60
CA LEU A 143 20.88 3.40 3.05
C LEU A 143 20.03 2.93 1.87
N MET A 144 19.78 3.82 0.89
CA MET A 144 19.07 3.46 -0.34
C MET A 144 19.79 2.34 -1.10
N ALA A 145 21.12 2.41 -1.25
CA ALA A 145 21.90 1.37 -1.89
C ALA A 145 21.82 0.04 -1.11
N PHE A 146 21.93 0.10 0.22
CA PHE A 146 21.84 -1.07 1.07
C PHE A 146 20.46 -1.75 1.02
N LEU A 147 19.37 -0.96 1.01
CA LEU A 147 18.01 -1.47 0.85
C LEU A 147 17.79 -2.17 -0.49
N VAL A 148 18.45 -1.71 -1.57
CA VAL A 148 18.44 -2.41 -2.86
C VAL A 148 19.15 -3.75 -2.75
N GLN A 149 20.33 -3.81 -2.14
CA GLN A 149 21.08 -5.06 -1.95
C GLN A 149 20.31 -6.05 -1.08
N ILE A 150 19.67 -5.60 0.00
CA ILE A 150 18.82 -6.45 0.85
C ILE A 150 17.71 -7.09 0.02
N ALA A 151 17.08 -6.31 -0.86
CA ALA A 151 15.98 -6.78 -1.69
C ALA A 151 16.44 -7.69 -2.84
N GLU A 152 17.66 -7.52 -3.35
CA GLU A 152 18.27 -8.46 -4.30
C GLU A 152 18.63 -9.78 -3.61
N HIS A 153 19.10 -9.73 -2.36
CA HIS A 153 19.38 -10.90 -1.54
C HIS A 153 18.10 -11.64 -1.13
N ARG A 154 16.99 -10.91 -0.95
CA ARG A 154 15.69 -11.43 -0.50
C ARG A 154 14.61 -11.12 -1.53
N PRO A 155 14.56 -11.87 -2.64
CA PRO A 155 13.74 -11.50 -3.78
C PRO A 155 12.25 -11.79 -3.55
N ASN A 156 11.87 -12.53 -2.50
CA ASN A 156 10.49 -12.68 -2.03
C ASN A 156 9.94 -11.45 -1.28
N LEU A 157 10.71 -10.35 -1.15
CA LEU A 157 10.24 -9.09 -0.58
C LEU A 157 9.38 -8.28 -1.55
N GLY A 158 8.32 -7.71 -1.00
CA GLY A 158 7.42 -6.76 -1.64
C GLY A 158 7.09 -5.59 -0.73
N GLY A 159 6.53 -4.52 -1.29
CA GLY A 159 5.96 -3.43 -0.50
C GLY A 159 6.55 -2.07 -0.85
N ARG A 160 6.68 -1.22 0.15
CA ARG A 160 7.02 0.19 0.01
C ARG A 160 7.89 0.66 1.16
N ILE A 161 8.98 1.33 0.84
CA ILE A 161 9.86 2.00 1.80
C ILE A 161 9.97 3.46 1.39
N ARG A 162 9.64 4.37 2.30
CA ARG A 162 9.92 5.80 2.16
C ARG A 162 11.20 6.11 2.93
N VAL A 163 12.12 6.79 2.26
CA VAL A 163 13.43 7.16 2.82
C VAL A 163 13.57 8.67 2.76
N ALA A 164 13.86 9.28 3.89
CA ALA A 164 14.09 10.71 4.03
C ALA A 164 15.29 10.96 4.95
N ARG A 165 15.76 12.21 4.99
CA ARG A 165 16.77 12.63 5.97
C ARG A 165 16.27 12.49 7.42
N GLU A 166 14.96 12.58 7.62
CA GLU A 166 14.31 12.42 8.92
C GLU A 166 14.02 10.96 9.31
N GLY A 167 14.33 9.97 8.46
CA GLY A 167 14.22 8.57 8.83
C GLY A 167 13.64 7.63 7.76
N LEU A 168 12.91 6.60 8.23
CA LEU A 168 12.24 5.57 7.41
C LEU A 168 10.75 5.41 7.75
N ASN A 169 9.94 5.13 6.73
CA ASN A 169 8.56 4.65 6.90
C ASN A 169 8.34 3.45 5.97
N VAL A 170 8.01 2.30 6.55
CA VAL A 170 8.13 0.99 5.93
C VAL A 170 6.83 0.21 6.02
N THR A 171 6.44 -0.35 4.88
CA THR A 171 5.35 -1.30 4.74
C THR A 171 5.81 -2.40 3.80
N LEU A 172 6.27 -3.52 4.36
CA LEU A 172 6.78 -4.66 3.61
C LEU A 172 5.85 -5.85 3.74
N SER A 173 5.94 -6.73 2.76
CA SER A 173 5.48 -8.10 2.89
C SER A 173 6.53 -9.05 2.36
N ALA A 174 6.54 -10.26 2.89
CA ALA A 174 7.27 -11.39 2.34
C ALA A 174 6.30 -12.54 2.13
N ILE A 175 6.66 -13.45 1.24
CA ILE A 175 5.94 -14.69 0.98
C ILE A 175 6.90 -15.86 1.11
N ASP A 176 6.38 -17.02 1.53
CA ASP A 176 7.18 -18.24 1.61
C ASP A 176 7.72 -18.58 0.21
N ASP A 177 9.01 -18.91 0.13
CA ASP A 177 9.67 -19.40 -1.07
C ASP A 177 10.46 -20.70 -0.80
N GLN A 178 11.19 -21.19 -1.79
CA GLN A 178 11.93 -22.45 -1.69
C GLN A 178 13.13 -22.37 -0.72
N HIS A 179 13.54 -21.17 -0.31
CA HIS A 179 14.77 -20.93 0.43
C HIS A 179 14.52 -20.34 1.82
N SER A 180 13.39 -19.68 2.04
CA SER A 180 13.07 -18.97 3.27
C SER A 180 11.58 -18.82 3.48
N THR A 181 11.16 -18.83 4.74
CA THR A 181 9.80 -18.45 5.12
C THR A 181 9.62 -16.93 5.06
N ALA A 182 8.37 -16.48 4.93
CA ALA A 182 8.00 -15.07 4.99
C ALA A 182 8.42 -14.42 6.33
N VAL A 183 8.29 -15.18 7.42
CA VAL A 183 8.66 -14.74 8.77
C VAL A 183 10.16 -14.47 8.85
N GLU A 184 11.00 -15.45 8.49
CA GLU A 184 12.46 -15.33 8.48
C GLU A 184 12.90 -14.15 7.63
N THR A 185 12.38 -14.03 6.42
CA THR A 185 12.71 -12.95 5.49
C THR A 185 12.54 -11.57 6.12
N LEU A 186 11.42 -11.32 6.79
CA LEU A 186 11.15 -10.03 7.44
C LEU A 186 11.97 -9.83 8.71
N ARG A 187 12.22 -10.88 9.49
CA ARG A 187 13.10 -10.79 10.68
C ARG A 187 14.54 -10.49 10.28
N HIS A 188 15.06 -11.16 9.25
CA HIS A 188 16.38 -10.92 8.68
C HIS A 188 16.51 -9.52 8.07
N PHE A 189 15.46 -9.02 7.40
CA PHE A 189 15.41 -7.63 6.95
C PHE A 189 15.61 -6.63 8.11
N CYS A 190 14.93 -6.85 9.23
CA CYS A 190 15.09 -6.02 10.44
C CYS A 190 16.50 -6.13 11.03
N ARG A 191 17.11 -7.32 11.03
CA ARG A 191 18.50 -7.51 11.49
C ARG A 191 19.50 -6.78 10.61
N ASP A 192 19.31 -6.79 9.30
CA ASP A 192 20.15 -6.02 8.38
C ASP A 192 20.03 -4.51 8.64
N LEU A 193 18.83 -3.98 8.88
CA LEU A 193 18.65 -2.58 9.29
C LEU A 193 19.36 -2.26 10.62
N LYS A 194 19.26 -3.14 11.62
CA LYS A 194 19.99 -2.98 12.90
C LYS A 194 21.50 -2.99 12.71
N ARG A 195 22.04 -3.76 11.75
CA ARG A 195 23.47 -3.74 11.41
C ARG A 195 23.88 -2.45 10.71
N PHE A 196 23.01 -1.88 9.88
CA PHE A 196 23.28 -0.61 9.22
C PHE A 196 23.42 0.56 10.20
N ASP A 197 22.51 0.63 11.18
CA ASP A 197 22.58 1.63 12.25
C ASP A 197 21.91 1.10 13.53
N SER A 198 22.72 0.48 14.38
CA SER A 198 22.24 -0.12 15.63
C SER A 198 21.72 0.92 16.61
N LYS A 199 22.22 2.15 16.57
CA LYS A 199 21.76 3.23 17.46
C LYS A 199 20.33 3.64 17.12
N VAL A 200 20.00 3.67 15.83
CA VAL A 200 18.67 4.06 15.36
C VAL A 200 17.68 2.90 15.40
N PHE A 201 18.05 1.73 14.88
CA PHE A 201 17.09 0.66 14.61
C PHE A 201 16.92 -0.38 15.73
N SER A 202 17.75 -0.36 16.78
CA SER A 202 17.62 -1.33 17.88
C SER A 202 16.35 -1.13 18.69
N GLN A 203 15.87 0.11 18.81
CA GLN A 203 14.66 0.48 19.55
C GLN A 203 13.44 0.66 18.64
N THR A 204 13.54 0.30 17.35
CA THR A 204 12.43 0.42 16.42
C THR A 204 11.33 -0.57 16.79
N ASP A 205 10.11 -0.04 16.85
CA ASP A 205 8.89 -0.81 17.05
C ASP A 205 8.46 -1.52 15.75
N PHE A 206 9.08 -2.68 15.48
CA PHE A 206 8.74 -3.53 14.34
C PHE A 206 7.42 -4.28 14.58
N LYS A 207 6.38 -3.95 13.81
CA LYS A 207 5.07 -4.58 13.92
C LYS A 207 4.93 -5.65 12.85
N PHE A 208 4.91 -6.90 13.29
CA PHE A 208 4.76 -8.06 12.43
C PHE A 208 3.33 -8.57 12.44
N ILE A 209 2.82 -8.91 11.26
CA ILE A 209 1.56 -9.60 11.07
C ILE A 209 1.89 -10.86 10.27
N ASP A 210 2.14 -11.93 11.00
CA ASP A 210 2.60 -13.20 10.44
C ASP A 210 1.43 -14.13 10.09
N HIS A 211 1.69 -15.01 9.12
CA HIS A 211 0.77 -16.05 8.66
C HIS A 211 -0.55 -15.53 8.07
N VAL A 212 -0.51 -14.36 7.43
CA VAL A 212 -1.64 -13.89 6.61
C VAL A 212 -1.69 -14.67 5.29
N GLN A 213 -2.83 -14.60 4.59
CA GLN A 213 -2.98 -15.25 3.29
C GLN A 213 -1.97 -14.68 2.25
N ALA A 214 -1.41 -15.53 1.40
CA ALA A 214 -0.41 -15.12 0.38
C ALA A 214 -0.90 -14.03 -0.60
N ASP A 215 -2.21 -13.87 -0.78
CA ASP A 215 -2.78 -12.80 -1.61
C ASP A 215 -2.62 -11.40 -0.97
N ARG A 216 -2.16 -11.35 0.28
CA ARG A 216 -1.74 -10.15 1.00
C ARG A 216 -0.29 -9.74 0.67
N HIS A 217 0.41 -10.46 -0.21
CA HIS A 217 1.74 -10.06 -0.67
C HIS A 217 1.70 -8.91 -1.69
N PHE A 218 2.64 -7.97 -1.55
CA PHE A 218 2.91 -6.95 -2.56
C PHE A 218 3.77 -7.50 -3.70
N LYS A 219 3.31 -7.34 -4.94
CA LYS A 219 4.01 -7.86 -6.13
C LYS A 219 5.38 -7.22 -6.41
N ASP A 220 5.54 -5.96 -6.02
CA ASP A 220 6.76 -5.18 -6.27
C ASP A 220 7.22 -4.57 -4.94
N LEU A 221 8.53 -4.46 -4.74
CA LEU A 221 9.11 -3.59 -3.74
C LEU A 221 9.43 -2.22 -4.36
N LYS A 222 9.04 -1.16 -3.68
CA LYS A 222 9.25 0.22 -4.13
C LYS A 222 9.97 1.03 -3.07
N LEU A 223 11.09 1.63 -3.43
CA LEU A 223 11.82 2.57 -2.57
C LEU A 223 11.55 3.99 -3.07
N PHE A 224 11.09 4.85 -2.17
CA PHE A 224 10.69 6.22 -2.45
C PHE A 224 11.58 7.18 -1.66
N PRO A 225 12.56 7.83 -2.30
CA PRO A 225 13.22 8.98 -1.69
C PRO A 225 12.21 10.12 -1.58
N VAL A 226 12.02 10.65 -0.38
CA VAL A 226 11.04 11.70 -0.06
C VAL A 226 11.66 12.77 0.83
N GLN A 227 11.05 13.96 0.83
CA GLN A 227 11.46 15.05 1.74
C GLN A 227 10.97 14.78 3.15
N GLU A 228 9.71 14.36 3.29
CA GLU A 228 9.08 13.98 4.56
C GLU A 228 8.51 12.56 4.45
N LEU A 229 8.67 11.75 5.50
CA LEU A 229 8.08 10.42 5.62
C LEU A 229 6.55 10.47 5.52
N VAL A 230 5.97 11.50 6.13
CA VAL A 230 4.59 11.93 5.94
C VAL A 230 4.60 13.40 5.60
N PHE A 231 4.12 13.73 4.41
CA PHE A 231 4.11 15.10 3.92
C PHE A 231 2.98 15.89 4.58
N TYR A 232 3.33 16.72 5.57
CA TYR A 232 2.43 17.72 6.14
C TYR A 232 2.59 19.08 5.45
N GLY A 233 3.76 19.38 4.86
CA GLY A 233 3.98 20.64 4.14
C GLY A 233 3.75 21.86 5.03
N PHE A 234 4.16 21.76 6.30
CA PHE A 234 4.03 22.87 7.24
C PHE A 234 4.84 24.09 6.74
N PRO A 235 4.30 25.31 6.88
CA PRO A 235 5.01 26.51 6.44
C PRO A 235 6.28 26.68 7.29
N LYS A 236 7.43 26.81 6.63
CA LYS A 236 8.70 27.10 7.30
C LYS A 236 8.65 28.50 7.92
N SER A 237 9.25 28.68 9.10
CA SER A 237 9.40 30.00 9.69
C SER A 237 10.41 30.85 8.89
N LYS A 238 10.47 32.16 9.16
CA LYS A 238 11.41 33.08 8.49
C LYS A 238 12.88 32.72 8.78
N GLU A 239 13.12 32.00 9.87
CA GLU A 239 14.43 31.58 10.36
C GLU A 239 14.77 30.12 9.98
N ASP A 240 14.08 29.53 8.99
CA ASP A 240 14.27 28.15 8.52
C ASP A 240 14.10 27.06 9.61
N GLN A 241 13.43 27.37 10.73
CA GLN A 241 13.16 26.39 11.79
C GLN A 241 12.06 25.41 11.37
N ASP A 242 12.22 24.14 11.75
CA ASP A 242 11.16 23.13 11.58
C ASP A 242 9.95 23.54 12.44
N PRO A 243 8.77 23.79 11.84
CA PRO A 243 7.56 24.14 12.60
C PRO A 243 7.00 22.98 13.44
N ALA A 244 7.45 21.75 13.20
CA ALA A 244 7.02 20.55 13.91
C ALA A 244 8.23 19.70 14.36
N PRO A 245 9.11 20.26 15.22
CA PRO A 245 10.33 19.58 15.64
C PRO A 245 9.99 18.35 16.48
N LEU A 246 10.60 17.22 16.18
CA LEU A 246 10.25 15.93 16.76
C LEU A 246 10.51 15.86 18.27
N GLU A 247 11.39 16.72 18.81
CA GLU A 247 11.63 16.90 20.24
C GLU A 247 10.41 17.44 20.98
N LYS A 248 9.49 18.10 20.25
CA LYS A 248 8.20 18.60 20.78
C LYS A 248 7.04 17.66 20.52
N THR A 249 7.29 16.41 20.12
CA THR A 249 6.25 15.40 19.94
C THR A 249 5.39 15.23 21.22
N GLY A 250 4.11 14.87 21.06
CA GLY A 250 3.22 14.55 22.17
C GLY A 250 3.65 13.31 22.95
N VAL A 251 3.19 13.17 24.19
CA VAL A 251 3.53 12.00 25.01
C VAL A 251 2.90 10.74 24.41
N HIS A 252 3.71 9.73 24.11
CA HIS A 252 3.23 8.43 23.64
C HIS A 252 2.52 7.69 24.78
N LEU A 253 1.23 7.42 24.62
CA LEU A 253 0.45 6.60 25.54
C LEU A 253 0.35 5.18 25.00
N PRO A 254 0.70 4.16 25.80
CA PRO A 254 0.37 2.77 25.50
C PRO A 254 -1.13 2.60 25.25
N PRO A 255 -1.56 1.59 24.46
CA PRO A 255 -2.98 1.37 24.17
C PRO A 255 -3.90 1.33 25.39
N ALA A 256 -3.48 0.70 26.49
CA ALA A 256 -4.26 0.63 27.72
C ALA A 256 -4.44 2.00 28.41
N ASP A 257 -3.41 2.84 28.43
CA ASP A 257 -3.50 4.19 29.02
C ASP A 257 -4.29 5.13 28.12
N PHE A 258 -4.13 5.00 26.81
CA PHE A 258 -4.99 5.69 25.84
C PHE A 258 -6.45 5.29 26.02
N HIS A 259 -6.75 4.00 26.22
CA HIS A 259 -8.10 3.51 26.49
C HIS A 259 -8.71 4.16 27.72
N LYS A 260 -7.99 4.18 28.86
CA LYS A 260 -8.45 4.84 30.08
C LYS A 260 -8.65 6.34 29.90
N MET A 261 -7.79 6.99 29.11
CA MET A 261 -7.92 8.42 28.89
C MET A 261 -9.11 8.77 27.97
N LEU A 262 -9.55 7.85 27.11
CA LEU A 262 -10.80 8.00 26.36
C LEU A 262 -12.04 8.01 27.26
N GLU A 263 -11.94 7.53 28.50
CA GLU A 263 -13.02 7.55 29.51
C GLU A 263 -13.08 8.86 30.30
N GLN A 264 -12.14 9.78 30.06
CA GLN A 264 -12.16 11.09 30.71
C GLN A 264 -13.22 11.98 30.07
N ASP A 265 -13.86 12.82 30.87
CA ASP A 265 -14.98 13.64 30.43
C ASP A 265 -14.62 14.58 29.26
N SER A 266 -15.57 14.77 28.33
CA SER A 266 -15.44 15.59 27.12
C SER A 266 -15.11 17.08 27.36
N SER A 267 -15.46 17.62 28.54
CA SER A 267 -15.06 18.97 28.95
C SER A 267 -13.55 19.07 29.20
N SER A 268 -12.90 17.95 29.51
CA SER A 268 -11.49 17.87 29.87
C SER A 268 -10.61 17.29 28.77
N THR A 269 -11.15 16.43 27.90
CA THR A 269 -10.34 15.62 26.99
C THR A 269 -10.98 15.53 25.61
N VAL A 270 -10.15 15.62 24.57
CA VAL A 270 -10.54 15.43 23.17
C VAL A 270 -9.64 14.40 22.51
N VAL A 271 -10.18 13.68 21.53
CA VAL A 271 -9.44 12.76 20.67
C VAL A 271 -9.57 13.17 19.20
N ILE A 272 -8.44 13.56 18.61
CA ILE A 272 -8.32 14.04 17.24
C ILE A 272 -7.86 12.91 16.33
N ASP A 273 -8.65 12.66 15.30
CA ASP A 273 -8.28 11.77 14.20
C ASP A 273 -7.37 12.52 13.21
N VAL A 274 -6.06 12.25 13.23
CA VAL A 274 -5.16 12.86 12.24
C VAL A 274 -5.10 12.08 10.92
N ARG A 275 -6.05 11.18 10.68
CA ARG A 275 -6.18 10.48 9.40
C ARG A 275 -6.98 11.30 8.39
N ASN A 276 -7.00 10.84 7.14
CA ASN A 276 -7.90 11.44 6.16
C ASN A 276 -9.33 11.02 6.48
N HIS A 277 -10.29 11.87 6.13
CA HIS A 277 -11.71 11.67 6.39
C HIS A 277 -12.27 10.35 5.83
N TYR A 278 -11.76 9.86 4.70
CA TYR A 278 -12.19 8.55 4.17
C TYR A 278 -11.79 7.38 5.09
N GLU A 279 -10.74 7.55 5.89
CA GLU A 279 -10.29 6.57 6.90
C GLU A 279 -11.14 6.67 8.16
N ALA A 280 -11.45 7.90 8.60
CA ALA A 280 -12.35 8.20 9.72
C ALA A 280 -13.78 7.69 9.48
N ALA A 281 -14.28 7.85 8.24
CA ALA A 281 -15.58 7.34 7.84
C ALA A 281 -15.67 5.81 7.93
N LEU A 282 -14.57 5.09 7.67
CA LEU A 282 -14.54 3.63 7.71
C LEU A 282 -14.56 3.07 9.14
N GLY A 283 -13.90 3.76 10.05
CA GLY A 283 -13.89 3.42 11.45
C GLY A 283 -13.10 4.44 12.23
N ARG A 284 -13.52 4.72 13.46
CA ARG A 284 -13.00 5.79 14.31
C ARG A 284 -13.18 5.41 15.78
N PHE A 285 -12.48 6.10 16.67
CA PHE A 285 -12.89 6.14 18.07
C PHE A 285 -14.21 6.91 18.13
N ASP A 286 -15.26 6.26 18.61
CA ASP A 286 -16.50 6.97 18.90
C ASP A 286 -16.48 7.35 20.38
N GLY A 287 -16.70 8.63 20.68
CA GLY A 287 -16.67 9.16 22.04
C GLY A 287 -17.90 8.73 22.83
N GLN A 288 -18.04 7.43 23.11
CA GLN A 288 -19.08 6.82 23.96
C GLN A 288 -20.55 7.15 23.63
N GLN A 289 -20.89 7.70 22.46
CA GLN A 289 -22.19 8.36 22.24
C GLN A 289 -23.42 7.46 22.01
N ALA A 290 -23.28 6.13 21.94
CA ALA A 290 -24.43 5.28 21.64
C ALA A 290 -25.25 4.87 22.87
N GLU A 291 -24.63 4.69 24.05
CA GLU A 291 -25.33 4.13 25.23
C GLU A 291 -25.01 4.81 26.57
N ALA A 292 -24.16 5.83 26.60
CA ALA A 292 -23.91 6.62 27.80
C ALA A 292 -23.83 8.11 27.46
N PRO A 293 -24.78 8.95 27.93
CA PRO A 293 -24.62 10.39 27.79
C PRO A 293 -23.42 10.82 28.66
N THR A 294 -22.43 11.45 28.05
CA THR A 294 -21.38 12.26 28.69
C THR A 294 -20.39 11.57 29.66
N ALA A 295 -19.63 10.55 29.24
CA ALA A 295 -18.54 10.02 30.07
C ALA A 295 -17.23 9.67 29.32
N GLY A 296 -16.94 10.34 28.20
CA GLY A 296 -15.71 10.07 27.45
C GLY A 296 -15.20 11.23 26.60
N ALA A 297 -13.98 11.08 26.10
CA ALA A 297 -13.27 12.11 25.35
C ALA A 297 -14.06 12.50 24.08
N GLU A 298 -14.09 13.80 23.79
CA GLU A 298 -14.78 14.31 22.61
C GLU A 298 -14.03 13.90 21.33
N TYR A 299 -14.69 13.15 20.43
CA TYR A 299 -14.12 12.83 19.13
C TYR A 299 -14.14 14.05 18.19
N ILE A 300 -13.00 14.32 17.55
CA ILE A 300 -12.84 15.37 16.57
C ILE A 300 -12.29 14.78 15.27
N ASP A 301 -13.07 14.91 14.19
CA ASP A 301 -12.62 14.70 12.82
C ASP A 301 -12.31 16.06 12.16
N PRO A 302 -11.03 16.38 11.90
CA PRO A 302 -10.62 17.55 11.13
C PRO A 302 -11.18 17.63 9.70
N LYS A 303 -11.86 16.58 9.21
CA LYS A 303 -12.37 16.42 7.84
C LYS A 303 -11.26 16.59 6.79
N MET A 304 -10.05 16.15 7.12
CA MET A 304 -8.89 16.27 6.23
C MET A 304 -9.05 15.39 5.00
N ARG A 305 -8.80 15.94 3.81
CA ARG A 305 -8.65 15.10 2.61
C ARG A 305 -7.24 14.52 2.55
N LYS A 306 -6.26 15.26 3.10
CA LYS A 306 -4.83 14.93 3.18
C LYS A 306 -4.23 15.50 4.46
N SER A 307 -3.10 14.94 4.89
CA SER A 307 -2.32 15.45 6.03
C SER A 307 -1.97 16.95 5.92
N THR A 308 -1.76 17.47 4.71
CA THR A 308 -1.48 18.89 4.47
C THR A 308 -2.60 19.85 4.88
N ASP A 309 -3.83 19.34 5.05
CA ASP A 309 -4.95 20.13 5.52
C ASP A 309 -4.88 20.37 7.04
N PHE A 310 -4.05 19.62 7.77
CA PHE A 310 -3.96 19.69 9.24
C PHE A 310 -3.59 21.08 9.74
N ALA A 311 -2.56 21.70 9.16
CA ALA A 311 -2.12 23.04 9.55
C ALA A 311 -3.23 24.08 9.37
N LYS A 312 -3.94 23.99 8.24
CA LYS A 312 -5.07 24.88 7.94
C LYS A 312 -6.19 24.70 8.94
N TRP A 313 -6.48 23.46 9.32
CA TRP A 313 -7.52 23.14 10.31
C TRP A 313 -7.13 23.63 11.71
N LEU A 314 -5.90 23.36 12.15
CA LEU A 314 -5.41 23.72 13.48
C LEU A 314 -5.27 25.24 13.68
N ASN A 315 -4.89 25.97 12.63
CA ASN A 315 -4.65 27.42 12.72
C ASN A 315 -5.93 28.25 12.72
N LYS A 316 -7.11 27.63 12.62
CA LYS A 316 -8.36 28.36 12.78
C LYS A 316 -8.59 28.70 14.25
N LYS A 317 -9.04 29.93 14.51
CA LYS A 317 -9.40 30.39 15.85
C LYS A 317 -10.41 29.47 16.55
N GLU A 318 -11.48 29.07 15.85
CA GLU A 318 -12.50 28.13 16.36
C GLU A 318 -11.90 26.79 16.83
N THR A 319 -10.90 26.28 16.11
CA THR A 319 -10.24 25.03 16.45
C THR A 319 -9.39 25.21 17.71
N GLN A 320 -8.60 26.27 17.80
CA GLN A 320 -7.75 26.51 18.96
C GLN A 320 -8.57 26.75 20.23
N GLU A 321 -9.67 27.51 20.13
CA GLU A 321 -10.62 27.72 21.23
C GLU A 321 -11.23 26.39 21.70
N LYS A 322 -11.57 25.49 20.77
CA LYS A 322 -12.11 24.17 21.10
C LYS A 322 -11.11 23.27 21.86
N LEU A 323 -9.82 23.47 21.64
CA LEU A 323 -8.75 22.70 22.28
C LEU A 323 -8.28 23.31 23.60
N GLN A 324 -8.67 24.55 23.88
CA GLN A 324 -8.20 25.30 25.04
C GLN A 324 -8.54 24.59 26.36
N ASP A 325 -7.55 24.52 27.26
CA ASP A 325 -7.64 23.92 28.60
C ASP A 325 -8.07 22.44 28.60
N LYS A 326 -7.89 21.74 27.48
CA LYS A 326 -8.16 20.30 27.33
C LYS A 326 -6.87 19.47 27.20
N ASN A 327 -6.96 18.20 27.58
CA ASN A 327 -6.03 17.15 27.16
C ASN A 327 -6.35 16.78 25.71
N VAL A 328 -5.34 16.80 24.85
CA VAL A 328 -5.49 16.55 23.42
C VAL A 328 -4.83 15.23 23.05
N MET A 329 -5.63 14.25 22.69
CA MET A 329 -5.19 12.93 22.22
C MET A 329 -5.17 12.90 20.71
N LEU A 330 -4.09 12.42 20.11
CA LEU A 330 -3.98 12.24 18.67
C LEU A 330 -3.85 10.76 18.34
N PHE A 331 -4.51 10.32 17.28
CA PHE A 331 -4.32 8.96 16.78
C PHE A 331 -4.32 8.91 15.26
N CYS A 332 -3.66 7.87 14.73
CA CYS A 332 -3.75 7.48 13.34
C CYS A 332 -3.57 5.97 13.22
N THR A 333 -3.55 5.43 12.00
CA THR A 333 -3.43 3.98 11.74
C THR A 333 -2.24 3.34 12.48
N GLY A 334 -1.05 3.94 12.37
CA GLY A 334 0.20 3.31 12.82
C GLY A 334 1.13 4.18 13.66
N GLY A 335 0.74 5.41 14.01
CA GLY A 335 1.54 6.35 14.82
C GLY A 335 2.26 7.45 14.03
N VAL A 336 2.80 7.13 12.84
CA VAL A 336 3.71 8.03 12.09
C VAL A 336 3.17 9.45 11.81
N ARG A 337 1.85 9.60 11.59
CA ARG A 337 1.22 10.92 11.36
C ARG A 337 1.18 11.76 12.64
N CYS A 338 1.02 11.12 13.79
CA CYS A 338 0.87 11.78 15.07
C CYS A 338 2.18 12.46 15.50
N GLU A 339 3.34 11.93 15.12
CA GLU A 339 4.66 12.50 15.48
C GLU A 339 4.74 13.98 15.07
N ARG A 340 4.63 14.24 13.76
CA ARG A 340 4.63 15.59 13.19
C ARG A 340 3.40 16.42 13.60
N ALA A 341 2.22 15.83 13.66
CA ALA A 341 1.00 16.57 14.01
C ALA A 341 0.98 17.06 15.46
N SER A 342 1.40 16.21 16.41
CA SER A 342 1.45 16.56 17.83
C SER A 342 2.56 17.57 18.11
N ALA A 343 3.71 17.43 17.46
CA ALA A 343 4.78 18.43 17.50
C ALA A 343 4.33 19.80 16.99
N TYR A 344 3.66 19.83 15.82
CA TYR A 344 3.08 21.07 15.29
C TYR A 344 2.06 21.68 16.26
N LEU A 345 1.21 20.85 16.87
CA LEU A 345 0.20 21.30 17.84
C LEU A 345 0.83 21.91 19.07
N ARG A 346 1.82 21.25 19.69
CA ARG A 346 2.56 21.78 20.85
C ARG A 346 3.33 23.05 20.53
N ASN A 347 3.74 23.24 19.28
CA ASN A 347 4.45 24.44 18.85
C ASN A 347 3.50 25.60 18.52
N THR A 348 2.25 25.33 18.15
CA THR A 348 1.30 26.32 17.63
C THR A 348 0.24 26.75 18.65
N VAL A 349 -0.20 25.82 19.52
CA VAL A 349 -1.28 26.07 20.48
C VAL A 349 -0.71 26.16 21.88
N THR A 350 -0.85 27.32 22.53
CA THR A 350 -0.18 27.61 23.81
C THR A 350 -0.95 27.14 25.05
N ASN A 351 -2.26 26.98 24.96
CA ASN A 351 -3.15 26.81 26.14
C ASN A 351 -3.85 25.45 26.14
N VAL A 352 -3.11 24.36 25.96
CA VAL A 352 -3.63 22.98 26.13
C VAL A 352 -3.03 22.37 27.41
N LYS A 353 -3.80 21.54 28.13
CA LYS A 353 -3.31 20.90 29.37
C LYS A 353 -2.21 19.88 29.10
N GLY A 354 -2.34 19.14 28.00
CA GLY A 354 -1.38 18.12 27.60
C GLY A 354 -1.68 17.62 26.19
N VAL A 355 -0.64 17.14 25.51
CA VAL A 355 -0.75 16.59 24.16
C VAL A 355 -0.18 15.19 24.18
N PHE A 356 -1.01 14.24 23.79
CA PHE A 356 -0.77 12.81 23.88
C PHE A 356 -1.04 12.15 22.54
N GLN A 357 -0.42 11.00 22.29
CA GLN A 357 -0.66 10.24 21.08
C GLN A 357 -0.68 8.74 21.33
N LEU A 358 -1.53 8.03 20.59
CA LEU A 358 -1.63 6.57 20.68
C LEU A 358 -0.36 5.90 20.18
N GLN A 359 0.40 5.29 21.09
CA GLN A 359 1.62 4.57 20.76
C GLN A 359 1.31 3.40 19.82
N GLY A 360 1.95 3.41 18.65
CA GLY A 360 1.75 2.41 17.62
C GLY A 360 0.43 2.51 16.83
N GLY A 361 -0.42 3.50 17.14
CA GLY A 361 -1.67 3.77 16.45
C GLY A 361 -2.77 2.73 16.66
N VAL A 362 -3.84 2.85 15.87
CA VAL A 362 -5.01 1.95 15.92
C VAL A 362 -4.62 0.48 15.73
N GLU A 363 -3.56 0.20 14.95
CA GLU A 363 -3.06 -1.17 14.77
C GLU A 363 -2.70 -1.85 16.09
N LYS A 364 -1.92 -1.19 16.96
CA LYS A 364 -1.58 -1.74 18.29
C LYS A 364 -2.78 -1.74 19.22
N TYR A 365 -3.66 -0.75 19.10
CA TYR A 365 -4.87 -0.71 19.93
C TYR A 365 -5.79 -1.91 19.66
N LEU A 366 -6.00 -2.30 18.39
CA LEU A 366 -6.81 -3.48 18.06
C LEU A 366 -6.12 -4.80 18.40
N GLN A 367 -4.78 -4.83 18.52
CA GLN A 367 -4.07 -5.99 19.04
C GLN A 367 -4.30 -6.18 20.55
N GLU A 368 -4.27 -5.07 21.31
CA GLU A 368 -4.54 -5.07 22.76
C GLU A 368 -6.03 -5.31 23.07
N PHE A 369 -6.91 -4.71 22.26
CA PHE A 369 -8.36 -4.81 22.38
C PHE A 369 -8.95 -5.53 21.16
N PRO A 370 -8.84 -6.87 21.07
CA PRO A 370 -9.28 -7.63 19.90
C PRO A 370 -10.78 -7.54 19.64
N THR A 371 -11.59 -7.23 20.66
CA THR A 371 -13.03 -6.97 20.55
C THR A 371 -13.36 -5.55 20.08
N GLY A 372 -12.34 -4.71 19.83
CA GLY A 372 -12.46 -3.35 19.30
C GLY A 372 -12.34 -2.23 20.33
N GLY A 373 -12.52 -2.51 21.63
CA GLY A 373 -12.46 -1.50 22.68
C GLY A 373 -13.44 -0.34 22.43
N TYR A 374 -12.94 0.89 22.32
CA TYR A 374 -13.71 2.09 21.91
C TYR A 374 -13.60 2.41 20.41
N PHE A 375 -12.81 1.65 19.65
CA PHE A 375 -12.74 1.80 18.20
C PHE A 375 -13.96 1.12 17.57
N ARG A 376 -14.64 1.81 16.66
CA ARG A 376 -15.82 1.32 15.92
C ARG A 376 -15.50 1.32 14.43
N GLY A 377 -16.06 0.37 13.70
CA GLY A 377 -15.77 0.23 12.27
C GLY A 377 -14.47 -0.51 12.00
N LYS A 378 -13.85 -0.21 10.85
CA LYS A 378 -12.60 -0.83 10.40
C LYS A 378 -11.47 0.19 10.32
N ASN A 379 -10.28 -0.20 10.72
CA ASN A 379 -9.07 0.58 10.56
C ASN A 379 -8.57 0.46 9.12
N PHE A 380 -8.61 1.56 8.36
CA PHE A 380 -8.01 1.60 7.04
C PHE A 380 -6.48 1.43 7.13
N VAL A 381 -5.94 0.43 6.44
CA VAL A 381 -4.50 0.14 6.42
C VAL A 381 -3.93 0.29 5.01
N PHE A 382 -2.70 0.81 4.92
CA PHE A 382 -2.02 1.05 3.65
C PHE A 382 -1.26 -0.19 3.16
N ASP A 383 -1.73 -1.38 3.50
CA ASP A 383 -1.21 -2.65 3.03
C ASP A 383 -2.27 -3.45 2.27
N LYS A 384 -1.97 -4.71 1.95
CA LYS A 384 -2.87 -5.53 1.15
C LYS A 384 -4.05 -6.08 1.92
N ARG A 385 -4.11 -5.89 3.24
CA ARG A 385 -5.28 -6.19 4.07
C ARG A 385 -6.40 -5.18 3.85
N GLU A 386 -6.13 -4.02 3.26
CA GLU A 386 -7.08 -2.94 2.91
C GLU A 386 -7.74 -2.27 4.13
N ALA A 387 -8.40 -3.03 5.00
CA ALA A 387 -8.96 -2.59 6.26
C ALA A 387 -9.01 -3.76 7.26
N CYS A 388 -8.77 -3.48 8.53
CA CYS A 388 -8.80 -4.48 9.62
C CYS A 388 -9.80 -4.05 10.70
N GLY A 389 -10.57 -4.98 11.24
CA GLY A 389 -11.59 -4.72 12.26
C GLY A 389 -11.33 -5.49 13.55
N ALA A 390 -12.21 -5.29 14.54
CA ALA A 390 -12.25 -6.15 15.72
C ALA A 390 -12.42 -7.62 15.31
N GLY A 391 -11.57 -8.49 15.84
CA GLY A 391 -11.54 -9.92 15.50
C GLY A 391 -11.04 -10.26 14.10
N ASP A 392 -10.67 -9.28 13.27
CA ASP A 392 -10.22 -9.48 11.89
C ASP A 392 -8.84 -8.82 11.65
N ARG A 393 -7.79 -9.54 12.07
CA ARG A 393 -6.39 -9.12 11.94
C ARG A 393 -5.88 -9.18 10.50
N ASP A 394 -6.42 -10.10 9.71
CA ASP A 394 -5.98 -10.42 8.35
C ASP A 394 -6.64 -9.50 7.30
N GLY A 395 -7.75 -8.85 7.70
CA GLY A 395 -8.42 -7.77 7.01
C GLY A 395 -9.13 -8.17 5.70
N ASP A 396 -9.85 -7.20 5.14
CA ASP A 396 -10.77 -7.36 4.00
C ASP A 396 -10.11 -7.59 2.63
N GLY A 397 -8.79 -7.59 2.59
CA GLY A 397 -7.97 -7.52 1.39
C GLY A 397 -8.11 -8.66 0.38
N GLY A 398 -7.25 -8.63 -0.65
CA GLY A 398 -7.03 -9.73 -1.60
C GLY A 398 -8.29 -10.36 -2.22
N VAL A 399 -8.23 -11.66 -2.46
CA VAL A 399 -9.24 -12.46 -3.18
C VAL A 399 -9.81 -13.62 -2.38
N LEU A 400 -9.15 -14.03 -1.30
CA LEU A 400 -9.67 -15.02 -0.37
C LEU A 400 -10.50 -14.35 0.72
N GLY A 401 -11.82 -14.54 0.65
CA GLY A 401 -12.78 -14.19 1.70
C GLY A 401 -12.90 -12.70 2.02
N HIS A 402 -14.12 -12.26 2.34
CA HIS A 402 -14.36 -10.97 3.00
C HIS A 402 -15.11 -11.25 4.28
N SER A 403 -14.70 -10.64 5.39
CA SER A 403 -15.52 -10.67 6.60
C SER A 403 -16.79 -9.87 6.29
N ASN A 404 -17.95 -10.54 6.33
CA ASN A 404 -19.26 -9.92 6.08
C ASN A 404 -19.71 -9.00 7.24
N SER A 405 -18.78 -8.49 8.04
CA SER A 405 -19.07 -7.58 9.14
C SER A 405 -19.28 -6.17 8.59
N SER A 406 -20.41 -5.97 7.91
CA SER A 406 -20.85 -4.66 7.43
C SER A 406 -21.12 -3.76 8.63
N THR A 407 -20.25 -2.79 8.89
CA THR A 407 -20.64 -1.68 9.76
C THR A 407 -21.71 -0.85 9.03
N THR A 408 -22.86 -0.65 9.67
CA THR A 408 -24.08 -0.07 9.06
C THR A 408 -23.95 1.42 8.68
N GLU A 409 -22.83 2.07 9.02
CA GLU A 409 -22.65 3.51 8.84
C GLU A 409 -22.10 3.91 7.46
N THR A 410 -21.34 3.02 6.81
CA THR A 410 -20.66 3.36 5.55
C THR A 410 -21.44 2.89 4.32
N LYS A 411 -21.42 3.70 3.26
CA LYS A 411 -22.23 3.50 2.06
C LYS A 411 -21.40 3.61 0.79
N CYS A 412 -21.79 2.85 -0.23
CA CYS A 412 -21.23 3.01 -1.56
C CYS A 412 -21.53 4.43 -2.09
N CYS A 413 -20.51 5.15 -2.55
CA CYS A 413 -20.63 6.51 -3.08
C CYS A 413 -21.49 6.65 -4.35
N LEU A 414 -21.98 5.55 -4.94
CA LEU A 414 -22.80 5.56 -6.16
C LEU A 414 -24.23 5.05 -5.93
N CYS A 415 -24.40 3.92 -5.24
CA CYS A 415 -25.72 3.31 -5.03
C CYS A 415 -26.23 3.42 -3.60
N GLU A 416 -25.45 4.03 -2.70
CA GLU A 416 -25.78 4.28 -1.28
C GLU A 416 -26.07 3.05 -0.42
N LYS A 417 -25.94 1.84 -0.98
CA LYS A 417 -26.05 0.61 -0.21
C LYS A 417 -24.92 0.52 0.83
N PRO A 418 -25.18 -0.08 2.01
CA PRO A 418 -24.16 -0.37 3.00
C PRO A 418 -22.96 -1.05 2.37
N TRP A 419 -21.78 -0.49 2.62
CA TRP A 419 -20.53 -0.98 2.06
C TRP A 419 -19.36 -0.38 2.84
N ASP A 420 -18.43 -1.22 3.27
CA ASP A 420 -17.32 -0.91 4.16
C ASP A 420 -15.96 -1.35 3.56
N ARG A 421 -15.94 -2.17 2.51
CA ARG A 421 -14.68 -2.58 1.90
C ARG A 421 -14.06 -1.51 0.99
N TYR A 422 -12.83 -1.12 1.27
CA TYR A 422 -12.12 -0.10 0.49
C TYR A 422 -11.01 -0.66 -0.40
N LEU A 423 -11.31 -0.84 -1.70
CA LEU A 423 -10.34 -1.37 -2.68
C LEU A 423 -9.29 -0.35 -3.17
N GLY A 424 -9.45 0.95 -2.87
CA GLY A 424 -8.53 2.01 -3.32
C GLY A 424 -8.39 2.18 -4.84
N LYS A 425 -9.26 1.55 -5.64
CA LYS A 425 -9.21 1.54 -7.12
C LYS A 425 -9.88 2.75 -7.78
N LYS A 426 -10.80 3.40 -7.07
CA LYS A 426 -11.57 4.55 -7.55
C LYS A 426 -11.27 5.77 -6.70
N LYS A 427 -11.27 6.93 -7.34
CA LYS A 427 -10.99 8.22 -6.72
C LYS A 427 -12.12 9.19 -7.02
N CYS A 428 -12.32 10.11 -6.08
CA CYS A 428 -13.15 11.28 -6.25
C CYS A 428 -12.62 12.08 -7.45
N SER A 429 -13.48 12.38 -8.42
CA SER A 429 -13.13 13.18 -9.60
C SER A 429 -12.76 14.63 -9.25
N MET A 430 -13.29 15.13 -8.14
CA MET A 430 -13.07 16.50 -7.70
C MET A 430 -11.79 16.68 -6.89
N CYS A 431 -11.51 15.79 -5.92
CA CYS A 431 -10.36 15.96 -5.04
C CYS A 431 -9.30 14.86 -5.08
N GLY A 432 -9.52 13.79 -5.84
CA GLY A 432 -8.56 12.71 -6.02
C GLY A 432 -8.36 11.81 -4.80
N VAL A 433 -9.08 12.02 -3.68
CA VAL A 433 -9.09 11.08 -2.56
C VAL A 433 -9.80 9.81 -3.00
N PRO A 434 -9.43 8.63 -2.49
CA PRO A 434 -10.11 7.43 -2.91
C PRO A 434 -11.54 7.39 -2.31
N VAL A 435 -12.43 6.62 -2.94
CA VAL A 435 -13.86 6.57 -2.61
C VAL A 435 -14.33 5.14 -2.39
N LEU A 436 -15.29 4.99 -1.49
CA LEU A 436 -15.88 3.72 -1.11
C LEU A 436 -16.93 3.30 -2.14
N MET A 437 -16.72 2.16 -2.80
CA MET A 437 -17.58 1.71 -3.90
C MET A 437 -17.76 0.20 -3.85
N CYS A 438 -19.01 -0.26 -3.92
CA CYS A 438 -19.31 -1.69 -3.90
C CYS A 438 -18.89 -2.41 -5.17
N ASP A 439 -18.64 -3.71 -5.05
CA ASP A 439 -18.14 -4.54 -6.17
C ASP A 439 -19.08 -4.52 -7.38
N LYS A 440 -20.40 -4.42 -7.15
CA LYS A 440 -21.41 -4.28 -8.21
C LYS A 440 -21.23 -2.97 -9.00
N CYS A 441 -21.09 -1.84 -8.31
CA CYS A 441 -20.86 -0.53 -8.92
C CYS A 441 -19.47 -0.43 -9.55
N MET A 442 -18.47 -1.12 -8.99
CA MET A 442 -17.12 -1.17 -9.57
C MET A 442 -17.08 -1.98 -10.87
N SER A 443 -17.89 -3.03 -10.94
CA SER A 443 -17.97 -3.95 -12.09
C SER A 443 -18.96 -3.49 -13.17
N SER A 444 -19.85 -2.55 -12.89
CA SER A 444 -20.74 -1.98 -13.91
C SER A 444 -19.94 -1.21 -14.97
N LYS A 445 -20.33 -1.34 -16.25
CA LYS A 445 -19.78 -0.52 -17.32
C LYS A 445 -20.09 0.95 -16.99
N SER A 446 -19.05 1.73 -16.67
CA SER A 446 -19.18 3.16 -16.48
C SER A 446 -19.74 3.80 -17.77
N LYS A 447 -20.91 4.42 -17.70
CA LYS A 447 -21.36 5.39 -18.71
C LYS A 447 -20.35 6.55 -18.74
N LYS A 448 -20.26 7.28 -19.86
CA LYS A 448 -19.35 8.43 -20.00
C LYS A 448 -19.52 9.46 -18.86
N ASP A 449 -20.73 9.55 -18.29
CA ASP A 449 -21.09 10.44 -17.17
C ASP A 449 -20.84 9.86 -15.76
N ASP A 450 -20.52 8.56 -15.61
CA ASP A 450 -20.33 7.98 -14.26
C ASP A 450 -19.04 8.48 -13.58
N ASN A 451 -18.07 8.99 -14.35
CA ASN A 451 -16.89 9.66 -13.80
C ASN A 451 -17.21 11.05 -13.23
N LEU A 452 -18.29 11.70 -13.68
CA LEU A 452 -18.79 12.97 -13.14
C LEU A 452 -19.52 12.80 -11.81
N LEU A 453 -20.00 11.58 -11.50
CA LEU A 453 -20.76 11.26 -10.29
C LEU A 453 -19.89 10.73 -9.13
N LEU A 454 -18.62 10.41 -9.38
CA LEU A 454 -17.72 9.88 -8.36
C LEU A 454 -17.18 10.98 -7.44
N ARG A 455 -17.95 11.33 -6.42
CA ARG A 455 -17.58 12.34 -5.43
C ARG A 455 -17.49 11.70 -4.04
N CYS A 456 -16.48 12.07 -3.27
CA CYS A 456 -16.43 11.73 -1.85
C CYS A 456 -17.44 12.58 -1.06
N PRO A 457 -17.88 12.14 0.14
CA PRO A 457 -18.87 12.85 0.96
C PRO A 457 -18.56 14.34 1.15
N LEU A 458 -17.32 14.67 1.52
CA LEU A 458 -16.91 16.07 1.69
C LEU A 458 -17.05 16.92 0.42
N CYS A 459 -16.78 16.37 -0.77
CA CYS A 459 -16.93 17.14 -2.01
C CYS A 459 -18.39 17.41 -2.33
N VAL A 460 -19.28 16.47 -1.98
CA VAL A 460 -20.72 16.62 -2.09
C VAL A 460 -21.21 17.69 -1.12
N GLU A 461 -20.86 17.58 0.17
CA GLU A 461 -21.20 18.52 1.24
C GLU A 461 -20.73 19.96 0.93
N GLU A 462 -19.48 20.13 0.48
CA GLU A 462 -18.90 21.45 0.21
C GLU A 462 -19.32 22.05 -1.14
N GLY A 463 -20.04 21.32 -1.99
CA GLY A 463 -20.43 21.78 -3.32
C GLY A 463 -19.25 21.99 -4.28
N VAL A 464 -18.21 21.15 -4.18
CA VAL A 464 -17.01 21.25 -5.06
C VAL A 464 -17.36 20.77 -6.47
N THR A 465 -17.14 21.64 -7.47
CA THR A 465 -17.50 21.39 -8.87
C THR A 465 -16.32 21.32 -9.83
N VAL A 466 -15.14 21.83 -9.44
CA VAL A 466 -13.92 21.78 -10.27
C VAL A 466 -13.24 20.43 -10.11
N ARG A 467 -12.88 19.79 -11.22
CA ARG A 467 -12.21 18.48 -11.22
C ARG A 467 -10.75 18.61 -10.80
N ALA A 468 -10.22 17.56 -10.18
CA ALA A 468 -8.83 17.52 -9.75
C ALA A 468 -7.81 17.64 -10.90
N GLU A 469 -8.20 17.22 -12.11
CA GLU A 469 -7.38 17.27 -13.32
C GLU A 469 -7.31 18.67 -13.96
N ASP A 470 -8.31 19.52 -13.67
CA ASP A 470 -8.46 20.86 -14.26
C ASP A 470 -7.82 21.97 -13.39
N VAL A 471 -7.19 21.61 -12.28
CA VAL A 471 -6.52 22.56 -11.36
C VAL A 471 -5.03 22.61 -11.66
N GLU A 472 -4.47 23.82 -11.80
CA GLU A 472 -3.03 24.01 -11.99
C GLU A 472 -2.20 23.55 -10.77
N TRP A 473 -1.02 23.06 -11.10
CA TRP A 473 -0.19 22.21 -10.26
C TRP A 473 0.93 23.00 -9.58
N THR A 474 0.90 23.19 -8.25
CA THR A 474 2.01 23.81 -7.50
C THR A 474 3.09 22.78 -7.07
N ASN A 475 4.37 23.13 -7.14
CA ASN A 475 5.44 22.25 -6.64
C ASN A 475 5.46 22.33 -5.10
N ASN A 476 4.80 21.41 -4.40
CA ASN A 476 4.88 21.31 -2.93
C ASN A 476 4.64 22.65 -2.21
N GLY A 477 3.76 23.52 -2.73
CA GLY A 477 3.38 24.75 -2.06
C GLY A 477 4.25 25.98 -2.32
N MET A 478 5.14 25.98 -3.32
CA MET A 478 5.71 27.23 -3.85
C MET A 478 4.96 27.61 -5.13
N ASP A 479 4.38 28.81 -5.11
CA ASP A 479 3.71 29.53 -6.21
C ASP A 479 2.30 29.03 -6.60
N SER A 480 1.27 29.70 -6.05
CA SER A 480 -0.13 29.54 -6.46
C SER A 480 -0.62 30.77 -7.22
N ILE A 481 -1.09 30.58 -8.46
CA ILE A 481 -1.97 31.54 -9.15
C ILE A 481 -3.33 30.85 -9.30
N LEU A 482 -4.40 31.50 -8.83
CA LEU A 482 -5.78 31.07 -9.07
C LEU A 482 -6.18 31.54 -10.47
N PRO A 483 -6.76 30.69 -11.34
CA PRO A 483 -7.52 31.20 -12.46
C PRO A 483 -8.73 31.97 -11.91
N ASP A 484 -8.99 33.15 -12.48
CA ASP A 484 -10.06 34.07 -12.09
C ASP A 484 -11.42 33.36 -11.93
N ALA A 485 -11.94 33.34 -10.71
CA ALA A 485 -13.12 32.56 -10.34
C ALA A 485 -14.36 33.45 -10.24
N THR A 486 -15.09 33.60 -11.35
CA THR A 486 -16.44 34.19 -11.34
C THR A 486 -17.57 33.15 -11.40
N SER A 487 -17.29 31.83 -11.34
CA SER A 487 -18.39 30.83 -11.33
C SER A 487 -18.15 29.43 -10.74
N ASN A 488 -16.93 28.97 -10.44
CA ASN A 488 -16.68 27.57 -10.05
C ASN A 488 -15.89 27.40 -8.74
N LYS A 489 -16.34 26.48 -7.86
CA LYS A 489 -15.73 26.20 -6.54
C LYS A 489 -14.80 24.99 -6.61
N ALA A 490 -13.50 25.21 -6.48
CA ALA A 490 -12.49 24.15 -6.35
C ALA A 490 -12.27 23.75 -4.88
N ALA A 491 -11.95 22.48 -4.62
CA ALA A 491 -11.61 22.05 -3.26
C ALA A 491 -10.24 22.61 -2.83
N PRO A 492 -10.11 23.21 -1.63
CA PRO A 492 -8.83 23.78 -1.18
C PRO A 492 -7.66 22.79 -1.16
N SER A 493 -7.92 21.52 -0.83
CA SER A 493 -6.93 20.43 -0.86
C SER A 493 -6.46 20.02 -2.28
N VAL A 494 -7.13 20.53 -3.31
CA VAL A 494 -6.86 20.30 -4.74
C VAL A 494 -6.04 21.44 -5.31
N LEU A 495 -6.30 22.67 -4.82
CA LEU A 495 -5.47 23.85 -5.01
C LEU A 495 -4.03 23.66 -4.47
N LYS A 496 -3.79 22.62 -3.64
CA LYS A 496 -2.48 22.22 -3.09
C LYS A 496 -2.02 20.79 -3.52
N TRP A 497 -2.50 20.32 -4.68
CA TRP A 497 -2.11 19.14 -5.49
C TRP A 497 -2.93 17.85 -5.40
N GLY A 498 -3.58 17.50 -6.51
CA GLY A 498 -4.35 16.28 -6.81
C GLY A 498 -3.56 14.97 -7.06
N GLY A 499 -4.20 13.85 -6.76
CA GLY A 499 -3.64 12.52 -6.93
C GLY A 499 -3.81 11.94 -8.33
N GLY A 500 -2.80 12.13 -9.19
CA GLY A 500 -2.33 11.12 -10.14
C GLY A 500 -2.83 11.19 -11.58
N HIS A 501 -1.88 11.08 -12.53
CA HIS A 501 -2.15 10.50 -13.84
C HIS A 501 -1.17 9.35 -14.12
N ALA A 502 -1.72 8.14 -14.05
CA ALA A 502 -1.30 7.03 -14.89
C ALA A 502 -2.07 7.04 -16.23
N ALA A 503 -2.40 8.22 -16.77
CA ALA A 503 -3.16 8.35 -18.01
C ALA A 503 -2.34 7.96 -19.25
N ILE A 504 -1.01 8.11 -19.23
CA ILE A 504 -0.20 7.89 -20.44
C ILE A 504 0.16 6.41 -20.68
N LYS A 505 -0.01 5.52 -19.68
CA LYS A 505 0.28 4.07 -19.82
C LYS A 505 -0.95 3.18 -20.06
N LYS A 506 -2.17 3.70 -19.85
CA LYS A 506 -3.39 2.88 -20.03
C LYS A 506 -3.86 2.84 -21.49
N ASP A 507 -3.48 3.82 -22.30
CA ASP A 507 -3.81 3.83 -23.73
C ASP A 507 -2.93 2.90 -24.57
N LYS A 508 -1.76 2.46 -24.06
CA LYS A 508 -0.90 1.50 -24.76
C LYS A 508 -1.19 0.02 -24.46
N ARG A 509 -2.18 -0.31 -23.62
CA ARG A 509 -2.55 -1.71 -23.27
C ARG A 509 -4.00 -2.08 -23.61
N ARG A 510 -4.65 -1.36 -24.53
CA ARG A 510 -5.92 -1.82 -25.10
C ARG A 510 -5.66 -2.70 -26.32
N PHE A 511 -6.47 -3.76 -26.40
CA PHE A 511 -6.58 -4.76 -27.47
C PHE A 511 -5.66 -5.99 -27.40
N GLN A 512 -5.92 -6.85 -26.41
CA GLN A 512 -5.95 -8.29 -26.69
C GLN A 512 -7.42 -8.72 -26.64
N LYS A 513 -7.91 -9.30 -27.74
CA LYS A 513 -9.30 -9.70 -27.93
C LYS A 513 -9.59 -10.94 -27.07
N VAL A 514 -10.54 -10.84 -26.15
CA VAL A 514 -10.93 -11.92 -25.24
C VAL A 514 -12.18 -12.62 -25.79
N GLN A 515 -12.23 -13.96 -25.73
CA GLN A 515 -13.38 -14.75 -26.17
C GLN A 515 -14.57 -14.59 -25.21
N CYS A 516 -15.78 -14.65 -25.77
CA CYS A 516 -17.02 -14.57 -25.00
C CYS A 516 -17.18 -15.83 -24.15
N ARG A 517 -17.42 -15.67 -22.85
CA ARG A 517 -17.68 -16.79 -21.93
C ARG A 517 -18.89 -17.63 -22.34
N PHE A 518 -19.83 -17.06 -23.08
CA PHE A 518 -21.05 -17.74 -23.55
C PHE A 518 -20.93 -18.29 -24.98
N GLY A 519 -19.75 -18.24 -25.61
CA GLY A 519 -19.48 -18.91 -26.89
C GLY A 519 -20.51 -18.61 -27.99
N ALA A 520 -20.93 -19.64 -28.73
CA ALA A 520 -21.95 -19.54 -29.78
C ALA A 520 -23.39 -19.31 -29.25
N GLU A 521 -23.61 -19.55 -27.95
CA GLU A 521 -24.91 -19.45 -27.27
C GLU A 521 -25.20 -18.05 -26.70
N CYS A 522 -24.34 -17.06 -26.99
CA CYS A 522 -24.53 -15.71 -26.52
C CYS A 522 -25.70 -15.02 -27.22
N ALA A 523 -26.85 -14.92 -26.54
CA ALA A 523 -28.07 -14.26 -27.03
C ALA A 523 -27.97 -12.71 -27.10
N ARG A 524 -26.86 -12.10 -26.67
CA ARG A 524 -26.66 -10.64 -26.69
C ARG A 524 -26.23 -10.16 -28.08
N LYS A 525 -27.14 -9.43 -28.75
CA LYS A 525 -26.91 -8.76 -30.04
C LYS A 525 -25.75 -7.73 -29.99
N ASP A 526 -25.43 -7.20 -28.80
CA ASP A 526 -24.42 -6.15 -28.55
C ASP A 526 -23.14 -6.64 -27.84
N CYS A 527 -22.89 -7.95 -27.79
CA CYS A 527 -21.78 -8.50 -27.02
C CYS A 527 -20.40 -8.10 -27.59
N PHE A 528 -19.55 -7.52 -26.72
CA PHE A 528 -18.24 -6.93 -27.09
C PHE A 528 -17.09 -7.97 -27.18
N PHE A 529 -17.31 -9.21 -26.73
CA PHE A 529 -16.31 -10.29 -26.78
C PHE A 529 -16.33 -11.04 -28.12
N MET A 530 -15.26 -11.77 -28.47
CA MET A 530 -15.23 -12.56 -29.71
C MET A 530 -16.07 -13.84 -29.61
N HIS A 531 -16.84 -14.15 -30.66
CA HIS A 531 -17.70 -15.34 -30.78
C HIS A 531 -17.21 -16.24 -31.92
N PRO A 532 -17.49 -17.56 -31.91
CA PRO A 532 -17.34 -18.42 -33.08
C PRO A 532 -18.18 -17.91 -34.27
N LYS A 533 -17.81 -18.26 -35.52
CA LYS A 533 -18.47 -17.75 -36.75
C LYS A 533 -19.97 -18.05 -36.82
N GLU A 534 -20.43 -19.08 -36.12
CA GLU A 534 -21.82 -19.52 -36.10
C GLU A 534 -22.43 -19.13 -34.74
N ARG A 535 -23.15 -18.00 -34.71
CA ARG A 535 -24.07 -17.72 -33.60
C ARG A 535 -25.40 -18.38 -33.90
N ILE A 536 -25.92 -19.16 -32.96
CA ILE A 536 -27.29 -19.67 -33.04
C ILE A 536 -28.20 -18.45 -32.88
N LYS A 537 -28.91 -18.07 -33.94
CA LYS A 537 -29.96 -17.05 -33.87
C LYS A 537 -31.21 -17.72 -33.31
N LEU A 538 -31.57 -17.38 -32.07
CA LEU A 538 -32.94 -17.49 -31.57
C LEU A 538 -33.66 -16.16 -31.80
#